data_AF-G2Z7G7-F1
#
_entry.id   AF-G2Z7G7-F1
#
_cell.length_a   1.000
_cell.length_b   1.000
_cell.length_c   1.000
_cell.angle_alpha   90.00
_cell.angle_beta   90.00
_cell.angle_gamma   90.00
#
_symmetry.space_group_name_H-M   'P 1'
#
loop_
_entity.id
_entity.type
_entity.pdbx_description
1 polymer ?
#
loop_
_entity_poly.entity_id
_entity_poly.type
_entity_poly.pdbx_seq_one_letter_code
_entity_poly.pdbx_strand_id
1 'polypeptide(L)'
;MNVSNTCNTNRLVILSDINGDENNNWLQAYIDKLEPFFEIIYYNCQFLGSKNTVLINEHKDFIDYGIDHAVNTLLTLETEKIMILGFSIGGTIGWKSVLKGLKVENLIAISATRLRYEKTKPNCKIDLYFGENDAYKPISAWYIKMNLTTNIIKPKLSIRNLLQSKNTSKLSTYSFLKC
;
A
#
# COMPACT_ATOMS: atom_id res chain seq x y z
N MET A 1 -25.04 -19.84 -12.06
CA MET A 1 -24.11 -20.60 -11.20
C MET A 1 -23.14 -19.60 -10.59
N ASN A 2 -23.31 -19.30 -9.29
CA ASN A 2 -22.46 -18.36 -8.56
C ASN A 2 -21.12 -19.05 -8.29
N VAL A 3 -20.06 -18.58 -8.92
CA VAL A 3 -18.70 -18.92 -8.50
C VAL A 3 -18.39 -18.02 -7.32
N SER A 4 -18.58 -18.56 -6.11
CA SER A 4 -18.09 -17.97 -4.88
C SER A 4 -16.57 -18.07 -4.86
N ASN A 5 -15.88 -17.09 -5.43
CA ASN A 5 -14.46 -16.88 -5.16
C ASN A 5 -14.36 -16.16 -3.81
N THR A 6 -14.19 -16.93 -2.74
CA THR A 6 -13.98 -16.37 -1.39
C THR A 6 -12.49 -16.09 -1.21
N CYS A 7 -12.08 -14.83 -1.30
CA CYS A 7 -10.90 -14.38 -0.56
C CYS A 7 -11.21 -14.61 0.93
N ASN A 8 -10.37 -15.38 1.63
CA ASN A 8 -10.63 -15.73 3.04
C ASN A 8 -10.47 -14.53 3.99
N THR A 9 -9.93 -13.41 3.50
CA THR A 9 -9.78 -12.17 4.26
C THR A 9 -10.58 -11.04 3.62
N ASN A 10 -11.66 -10.63 4.28
CA ASN A 10 -12.45 -9.46 3.88
C ASN A 10 -11.91 -8.14 4.49
N ARG A 11 -10.88 -8.20 5.36
CA ARG A 11 -10.30 -7.01 6.02
C ARG A 11 -9.18 -6.39 5.19
N LEU A 12 -9.37 -5.14 4.79
CA LEU A 12 -8.40 -4.34 4.04
C LEU A 12 -7.91 -3.17 4.88
N VAL A 13 -6.63 -3.17 5.20
CA VAL A 13 -5.95 -2.03 5.82
C VAL A 13 -5.40 -1.11 4.74
N ILE A 14 -5.81 0.15 4.77
CA ILE A 14 -5.31 1.20 3.90
C ILE A 14 -4.30 2.05 4.68
N LEU A 15 -3.08 2.16 4.16
CA LEU A 15 -2.00 2.97 4.72
C LEU A 15 -1.77 4.19 3.84
N SER A 16 -1.97 5.38 4.39
CA SER A 16 -1.80 6.66 3.68
C SER A 16 -0.37 6.90 3.18
N ASP A 17 -0.17 7.97 2.41
CA ASP A 17 1.16 8.54 2.22
C ASP A 17 1.63 9.35 3.45
N ILE A 18 2.78 10.03 3.32
CA ILE A 18 3.37 10.81 4.41
C ILE A 18 2.57 12.06 4.77
N ASN A 19 1.68 12.54 3.91
CA ASN A 19 0.85 13.73 4.19
C ASN A 19 -0.45 13.34 4.91
N GLY A 20 -0.68 12.04 5.14
CA GLY A 20 -1.81 11.57 5.93
C GLY A 20 -3.14 11.99 5.32
N ASP A 21 -3.88 12.83 6.05
CA ASP A 21 -5.23 13.25 5.70
C ASP A 21 -5.30 14.49 4.82
N GLU A 22 -4.16 15.11 4.53
CA GLU A 22 -4.13 16.29 3.67
C GLU A 22 -4.50 15.93 2.22
N ASN A 23 -5.56 16.58 1.71
CA ASN A 23 -6.07 16.41 0.35
C ASN A 23 -6.64 15.00 0.04
N ASN A 24 -7.36 14.39 0.99
CA ASN A 24 -7.93 13.03 0.91
C ASN A 24 -9.04 12.77 -0.15
N ASN A 25 -9.43 13.75 -0.98
CA ASN A 25 -10.50 13.54 -1.97
C ASN A 25 -10.23 12.35 -2.92
N TRP A 26 -8.96 12.09 -3.25
CA TRP A 26 -8.60 10.96 -4.08
C TRP A 26 -8.68 9.63 -3.33
N LEU A 27 -8.40 9.61 -2.03
CA LEU A 27 -8.46 8.43 -1.17
C LEU A 27 -9.91 7.98 -0.96
N GLN A 28 -10.82 8.93 -0.76
CA GLN A 28 -12.26 8.62 -0.64
C GLN A 28 -12.76 7.84 -1.87
N ALA A 29 -12.31 8.21 -3.07
CA ALA A 29 -12.66 7.48 -4.29
C ALA A 29 -12.12 6.04 -4.34
N TYR A 30 -11.07 5.69 -3.58
CA TYR A 30 -10.67 4.29 -3.38
C TYR A 30 -11.62 3.62 -2.39
N ILE A 31 -11.88 4.25 -1.24
CA ILE A 31 -12.74 3.72 -0.18
C ILE A 31 -14.13 3.40 -0.75
N ASP A 32 -14.79 4.34 -1.42
CA ASP A 32 -16.13 4.16 -2.00
C ASP A 32 -16.21 2.96 -2.97
N LYS A 33 -15.10 2.65 -3.66
CA LYS A 33 -15.03 1.54 -4.61
C LYS A 33 -14.72 0.19 -3.96
N LEU A 34 -14.11 0.21 -2.79
CA LEU A 34 -13.60 -0.98 -2.10
C LEU A 34 -14.52 -1.42 -0.96
N GLU A 35 -15.23 -0.49 -0.32
CA GLU A 35 -16.18 -0.78 0.78
C GLU A 35 -17.19 -1.88 0.46
N PRO A 36 -17.74 -2.00 -0.78
CA PRO A 36 -18.65 -3.10 -1.09
C PRO A 36 -18.03 -4.50 -1.02
N PHE A 37 -16.70 -4.60 -1.02
CA PHE A 37 -15.96 -5.86 -1.08
C PHE A 37 -15.15 -6.14 0.19
N PHE A 38 -14.85 -5.11 0.99
CA PHE A 38 -13.94 -5.21 2.12
C PHE A 38 -14.46 -4.45 3.34
N GLU A 39 -14.20 -5.00 4.52
CA GLU A 39 -14.15 -4.24 5.77
C GLU A 39 -12.86 -3.40 5.76
N ILE A 40 -13.00 -2.08 5.59
CA ILE A 40 -11.86 -1.18 5.45
C ILE A 40 -11.48 -0.57 6.79
N ILE A 41 -10.18 -0.63 7.09
CA ILE A 41 -9.55 0.13 8.17
C ILE A 41 -8.52 1.05 7.54
N TYR A 42 -8.59 2.34 7.86
CA TYR A 42 -7.64 3.32 7.37
C TYR A 42 -6.71 3.79 8.48
N TYR A 43 -5.42 3.85 8.17
CA TYR A 43 -4.43 4.46 9.04
C TYR A 43 -3.69 5.60 8.33
N ASN A 44 -3.74 6.77 8.95
CA ASN A 44 -2.86 7.88 8.63
C ASN A 44 -1.44 7.55 9.14
N CYS A 45 -0.50 7.44 8.20
CA CYS A 45 0.88 7.05 8.48
C CYS A 45 1.63 8.08 9.33
N GLN A 46 1.27 9.37 9.29
CA GLN A 46 1.84 10.35 10.20
C GLN A 46 1.52 10.00 11.65
N PHE A 47 0.27 9.66 11.94
CA PHE A 47 -0.14 9.25 13.29
C PHE A 47 0.47 7.91 13.70
N LEU A 48 0.53 6.93 12.79
CA LEU A 48 1.24 5.67 13.07
C LEU A 48 2.71 5.90 13.41
N GLY A 49 3.38 6.81 12.70
CA GLY A 49 4.81 7.10 12.88
C GLY A 49 5.13 8.09 14.00
N SER A 50 4.13 8.76 14.58
CA SER A 50 4.32 9.80 15.59
C SER A 50 4.20 9.25 17.01
N LYS A 51 5.18 9.55 17.86
CA LYS A 51 5.19 9.16 19.28
C LYS A 51 4.48 10.19 20.18
N ASN A 52 3.30 10.66 19.77
CA ASN A 52 2.56 11.78 20.40
C ASN A 52 3.21 13.18 20.25
N THR A 53 4.15 13.35 19.32
CA THR A 53 4.77 14.65 19.00
C THR A 53 4.57 14.99 17.53
N VAL A 54 4.20 16.24 17.24
CA VAL A 54 4.16 16.77 15.87
C VAL A 54 5.54 16.60 15.25
N LEU A 55 5.62 15.92 14.10
CA LEU A 55 6.86 15.78 13.34
C LEU A 55 7.27 17.18 12.85
N ILE A 56 8.38 17.71 13.37
CA ILE A 56 8.80 19.10 13.11
C ILE A 56 9.46 19.20 11.73
N ASN A 57 10.15 18.15 11.30
CA ASN A 57 10.70 17.98 9.97
C ASN A 57 10.19 16.65 9.39
N GLU A 58 8.91 16.64 9.03
CA GLU A 58 8.13 15.45 8.64
C GLU A 58 8.91 14.45 7.82
N HIS A 59 9.58 14.89 6.76
CA HIS A 59 10.32 13.98 5.88
C HIS A 59 11.54 13.33 6.51
N LYS A 60 12.38 14.10 7.23
CA LYS A 60 13.60 13.57 7.85
C LYS A 60 13.25 12.71 9.05
N ASP A 61 12.34 13.21 9.88
CA ASP A 61 11.87 12.54 11.08
C ASP A 61 11.22 11.19 10.76
N PHE A 62 10.43 11.13 9.69
CA PHE A 62 9.81 9.89 9.27
C PHE A 62 10.83 8.85 8.78
N ILE A 63 11.88 9.29 8.09
CA ILE A 63 12.95 8.40 7.62
C ILE A 63 13.79 7.88 8.78
N ASP A 64 14.14 8.75 9.73
CA ASP A 64 15.07 8.43 10.81
C ASP A 64 14.41 7.55 11.89
N TYR A 65 13.11 7.72 12.16
CA TYR A 65 12.41 6.93 13.19
C TYR A 65 10.93 6.63 12.90
N GLY A 66 10.22 7.48 12.13
CA GLY A 66 8.77 7.32 11.94
C GLY A 66 8.35 6.02 11.23
N ILE A 67 9.12 5.53 10.26
CA ILE A 67 8.82 4.26 9.58
C ILE A 67 8.85 3.09 10.57
N ASP A 68 9.91 2.97 11.36
CA ASP A 68 10.08 1.86 12.30
C ASP A 68 9.04 1.94 13.43
N HIS A 69 8.70 3.15 13.88
CA HIS A 69 7.60 3.35 14.82
C HIS A 69 6.26 2.91 14.22
N ALA A 70 5.93 3.37 13.01
CA ALA A 70 4.69 3.00 12.32
C ALA A 70 4.57 1.49 12.12
N VAL A 71 5.67 0.81 11.80
CA VAL A 71 5.72 -0.66 11.69
C VAL A 71 5.38 -1.31 13.03
N ASN A 72 6.01 -0.87 14.13
CA ASN A 72 5.77 -1.43 15.46
C ASN A 72 4.33 -1.15 15.93
N THR A 73 3.82 0.06 15.72
CA THR A 73 2.42 0.40 16.04
C THR A 73 1.46 -0.46 15.23
N LEU A 74 1.68 -0.64 13.93
CA LEU A 74 0.81 -1.48 13.10
C LEU A 74 0.82 -2.94 13.56
N LEU A 75 1.97 -3.49 13.97
CA LEU A 75 2.08 -4.84 14.54
C LEU A 75 1.28 -5.01 15.85
N THR A 76 1.10 -3.93 16.63
CA THR A 76 0.29 -3.97 17.85
C THR A 76 -1.21 -3.83 17.57
N LEU A 77 -1.58 -3.08 16.52
CA LEU A 77 -2.97 -2.82 16.18
C LEU A 77 -3.60 -3.99 15.40
N GLU A 78 -2.81 -4.68 14.56
CA GLU A 78 -3.30 -5.74 13.69
C GLU A 78 -2.71 -7.10 14.07
N THR A 79 -3.54 -7.95 14.69
CA THR A 79 -3.16 -9.31 15.14
C THR A 79 -3.64 -10.41 14.20
N GLU A 80 -4.68 -10.11 13.41
CA GLU A 80 -5.31 -11.04 12.47
C GLU A 80 -4.68 -10.98 11.07
N LYS A 81 -5.02 -11.96 10.23
CA LYS A 81 -4.59 -11.94 8.82
C LYS A 81 -5.38 -10.88 8.05
N ILE A 82 -4.66 -9.98 7.37
CA ILE A 82 -5.25 -8.84 6.64
C ILE A 82 -4.74 -8.73 5.20
N MET A 83 -5.38 -7.89 4.39
CA MET A 83 -4.81 -7.32 3.18
C MET A 83 -4.33 -5.90 3.43
N ILE A 84 -3.28 -5.46 2.73
CA ILE A 84 -2.77 -4.09 2.82
C ILE A 84 -2.81 -3.41 1.46
N LEU A 85 -3.36 -2.20 1.43
CA LEU A 85 -3.21 -1.23 0.34
C LEU A 85 -2.42 -0.02 0.85
N GLY A 86 -1.16 0.11 0.44
CA GLY A 86 -0.28 1.18 0.90
C GLY A 86 0.06 2.18 -0.19
N PHE A 87 -0.01 3.48 0.13
CA PHE A 87 0.36 4.57 -0.77
C PHE A 87 1.69 5.17 -0.36
N SER A 88 2.61 5.36 -1.31
CA SER A 88 3.92 5.96 -1.05
C SER A 88 4.61 5.33 0.17
N ILE A 89 4.84 6.08 1.24
CA ILE A 89 5.51 5.57 2.43
C ILE A 89 4.70 4.46 3.14
N GLY A 90 3.36 4.51 3.07
CA GLY A 90 2.48 3.46 3.58
C GLY A 90 2.75 2.10 2.95
N GLY A 91 3.10 2.07 1.65
CA GLY A 91 3.53 0.83 0.99
C GLY A 91 4.83 0.25 1.58
N THR A 92 5.76 1.11 1.99
CA THR A 92 7.01 0.70 2.64
C THR A 92 6.82 0.29 4.09
N ILE A 93 5.92 0.95 4.82
CA ILE A 93 5.49 0.51 6.14
C ILE A 93 4.89 -0.90 6.03
N GLY A 94 3.92 -1.11 5.13
CA GLY A 94 3.32 -2.42 4.89
C GLY A 94 4.37 -3.49 4.56
N TRP A 95 5.30 -3.19 3.65
CA TRP A 95 6.42 -4.10 3.31
C TRP A 95 7.24 -4.51 4.54
N LYS A 96 7.64 -3.53 5.35
CA LYS A 96 8.46 -3.77 6.54
C LYS A 96 7.69 -4.50 7.64
N SER A 97 6.40 -4.20 7.82
CA SER A 97 5.56 -4.89 8.79
C SER A 97 5.44 -6.38 8.48
N VAL A 98 5.31 -6.76 7.21
CA VAL A 98 5.31 -8.19 6.83
C VAL A 98 6.66 -8.84 7.13
N LEU A 99 7.78 -8.17 6.83
CA LEU A 99 9.11 -8.67 7.20
C LEU A 99 9.31 -8.82 8.72
N LYS A 100 8.54 -8.07 9.52
CA LYS A 100 8.54 -8.14 10.98
C LYS A 100 7.50 -9.11 11.56
N GLY A 101 6.78 -9.84 10.72
CA GLY A 101 5.86 -10.91 11.13
C GLY A 101 4.38 -10.54 11.08
N LEU A 102 4.00 -9.37 10.55
CA LEU A 102 2.59 -9.05 10.32
C LEU A 102 1.99 -10.04 9.32
N LYS A 103 0.87 -10.65 9.68
CA LYS A 103 0.18 -11.65 8.85
C LYS A 103 -0.59 -10.96 7.72
N VAL A 104 0.01 -10.90 6.54
CA VAL A 104 -0.60 -10.26 5.37
C VAL A 104 -0.79 -11.27 4.25
N GLU A 105 -2.01 -11.34 3.71
CA GLU A 105 -2.30 -12.16 2.53
C GLU A 105 -1.75 -11.52 1.26
N ASN A 106 -2.13 -10.27 1.02
CA ASN A 106 -1.72 -9.46 -0.13
C ASN A 106 -1.25 -8.09 0.33
N LEU A 107 -0.07 -7.67 -0.15
CA LEU A 107 0.42 -6.31 -0.08
C LEU A 107 0.32 -5.66 -1.46
N ILE A 108 -0.58 -4.69 -1.59
CA ILE A 108 -0.69 -3.84 -2.77
C ILE A 108 -0.04 -2.50 -2.45
N ALA A 109 0.98 -2.11 -3.20
CA ALA A 109 1.72 -0.88 -2.96
C ALA A 109 1.70 0.04 -4.19
N ILE A 110 1.21 1.26 -4.01
CA ILE A 110 1.04 2.27 -5.06
C ILE A 110 2.07 3.39 -4.84
N SER A 111 2.94 3.62 -5.83
CA SER A 111 4.05 4.59 -5.78
C SER A 111 4.92 4.47 -4.52
N ALA A 112 5.12 3.25 -4.04
CA ALA A 112 5.76 3.02 -2.74
C ALA A 112 7.21 3.52 -2.70
N THR A 113 7.46 4.56 -1.93
CA THR A 113 8.76 5.21 -1.87
C THR A 113 9.71 4.41 -1.00
N ARG A 114 11.01 4.38 -1.33
CA ARG A 114 12.07 3.67 -0.60
C ARG A 114 12.11 2.14 -0.73
N LEU A 115 11.12 1.49 -1.35
CA LEU A 115 11.19 0.04 -1.63
C LEU A 115 12.47 -0.35 -2.39
N ARG A 116 12.95 0.52 -3.30
CA ARG A 116 14.21 0.35 -4.04
C ARG A 116 15.47 0.13 -3.16
N TYR A 117 15.40 0.42 -1.87
CA TYR A 117 16.48 0.19 -0.92
C TYR A 117 16.33 -1.12 -0.13
N GLU A 118 15.15 -1.73 -0.14
CA GLU A 118 14.91 -3.00 0.51
C GLU A 118 15.72 -4.12 -0.16
N LYS A 119 16.18 -5.07 0.64
CA LYS A 119 17.03 -6.18 0.20
C LYS A 119 16.35 -7.55 0.32
N THR A 120 15.24 -7.61 1.05
CA THR A 120 14.50 -8.83 1.38
C THR A 120 13.05 -8.68 0.94
N LYS A 121 12.52 -9.70 0.26
CA LYS A 121 11.12 -9.79 -0.14
C LYS A 121 10.26 -10.36 1.01
N PRO A 122 9.13 -9.73 1.36
CA PRO A 122 8.18 -10.27 2.31
C PRO A 122 7.51 -11.56 1.81
N ASN A 123 7.16 -12.44 2.74
CA ASN A 123 6.48 -13.70 2.44
C ASN A 123 4.95 -13.52 2.33
N CYS A 124 4.51 -12.76 1.34
CA CYS A 124 3.10 -12.59 0.99
C CYS A 124 2.93 -12.41 -0.53
N LYS A 125 1.68 -12.36 -1.02
CA LYS A 125 1.44 -11.91 -2.40
C LYS A 125 1.71 -10.41 -2.48
N ILE A 126 2.38 -9.95 -3.53
CA ILE A 126 2.79 -8.55 -3.67
C ILE A 126 2.43 -8.04 -5.06
N ASP A 127 1.66 -6.95 -5.10
CA ASP A 127 1.36 -6.19 -6.32
C ASP A 127 1.93 -4.77 -6.19
N LEU A 128 2.91 -4.43 -7.03
CA LEU A 128 3.54 -3.11 -7.03
C LEU A 128 3.10 -2.30 -8.25
N TYR A 129 2.67 -1.06 -8.04
CA TYR A 129 2.24 -0.14 -9.09
C TYR A 129 3.04 1.15 -9.02
N PHE A 130 3.67 1.55 -10.14
CA PHE A 130 4.42 2.80 -10.25
C PHE A 130 4.04 3.55 -11.53
N GLY A 131 4.09 4.88 -11.49
CA GLY A 131 3.95 5.69 -12.69
C GLY A 131 5.17 5.53 -13.59
N GLU A 132 5.00 5.62 -14.91
CA GLU A 132 6.12 5.56 -15.85
C GLU A 132 7.19 6.60 -15.54
N ASN A 133 6.79 7.80 -15.12
CA ASN A 133 7.68 8.91 -14.78
C ASN A 133 7.94 9.02 -13.27
N ASP A 134 7.59 8.00 -12.47
CA ASP A 134 7.82 8.01 -11.03
C ASP A 134 9.34 7.94 -10.75
N ALA A 135 9.89 9.01 -10.17
CA ALA A 135 11.31 9.13 -9.86
C ALA A 135 11.77 8.16 -8.75
N TYR A 136 10.84 7.60 -7.99
CA TYR A 136 11.12 6.74 -6.86
C TYR A 136 10.94 5.25 -7.15
N LYS A 137 10.50 4.90 -8.36
CA LYS A 137 10.33 3.50 -8.79
C LYS A 137 11.67 2.74 -8.73
N PRO A 138 11.66 1.46 -8.31
CA PRO A 138 12.86 0.62 -8.40
C PRO A 138 13.30 0.41 -9.86
N ILE A 139 14.59 0.19 -10.07
CA ILE A 139 15.12 -0.22 -11.37
C ILE A 139 14.84 -1.70 -11.64
N SER A 140 14.89 -2.14 -12.90
CA SER A 140 14.58 -3.52 -13.30
C SER A 140 15.40 -4.57 -12.52
N ALA A 141 16.66 -4.29 -12.23
CA ALA A 141 17.52 -5.18 -11.45
C ALA A 141 16.96 -5.47 -10.04
N TRP A 142 16.29 -4.49 -9.41
CA TRP A 142 15.65 -4.68 -8.11
C TRP A 142 14.46 -5.63 -8.20
N TYR A 143 13.62 -5.52 -9.24
CA TYR A 143 12.48 -6.43 -9.46
C TYR A 143 12.94 -7.86 -9.69
N ILE A 144 13.99 -8.06 -10.49
CA ILE A 144 14.60 -9.37 -10.73
C ILE A 144 15.10 -9.96 -9.42
N LYS A 145 15.86 -9.18 -8.63
CA LYS A 145 16.36 -9.61 -7.32
C LYS A 145 15.24 -10.00 -6.36
N MET A 146 14.13 -9.25 -6.38
CA MET A 146 12.96 -9.54 -5.54
C MET A 146 12.08 -10.65 -6.11
N ASN A 147 12.33 -11.16 -7.32
CA ASN A 147 11.42 -12.07 -8.02
C ASN A 147 9.97 -11.51 -8.02
N LEU A 148 9.82 -10.28 -8.52
CA LEU A 148 8.56 -9.56 -8.64
C LEU A 148 8.34 -9.09 -10.08
N THR A 149 7.08 -9.05 -10.50
CA THR A 149 6.68 -8.43 -11.75
C THR A 149 6.53 -6.92 -11.58
N THR A 150 6.74 -6.18 -12.66
CA THR A 150 6.63 -4.72 -12.68
C THR A 150 5.30 -4.31 -13.30
N ASN A 151 4.46 -3.57 -12.57
CA ASN A 151 3.27 -2.92 -13.14
C ASN A 151 3.52 -1.41 -13.28
N ILE A 152 3.79 -0.95 -14.51
CA ILE A 152 3.98 0.47 -14.83
C ILE A 152 2.72 1.08 -15.41
N ILE A 153 2.29 2.21 -14.85
CA ILE A 153 1.12 2.97 -15.28
C ILE A 153 1.58 4.12 -16.17
N LYS A 154 1.05 4.18 -17.40
CA LYS A 154 1.44 5.17 -18.40
C LYS A 154 1.02 6.61 -18.01
N PRO A 155 1.75 7.66 -18.45
CA PRO A 155 1.62 9.05 -18.00
C PRO A 155 0.25 9.69 -18.20
N LYS A 156 -0.54 9.22 -19.18
CA LYS A 156 -1.94 9.68 -19.38
C LYS A 156 -2.87 9.29 -18.23
N LEU A 157 -2.43 8.40 -17.34
CA LEU A 157 -3.16 7.92 -16.18
C LEU A 157 -2.42 8.43 -14.94
N SER A 158 -3.06 9.31 -14.17
CA SER A 158 -2.54 9.65 -12.84
C SER A 158 -2.57 8.40 -11.97
N ILE A 159 -1.46 8.08 -11.30
CA ILE A 159 -1.38 6.95 -10.37
C ILE A 159 -2.33 7.12 -9.19
N ARG A 160 -2.62 8.37 -8.79
CA ARG A 160 -3.68 8.70 -7.83
C ARG A 160 -5.07 8.33 -8.35
N ASN A 161 -5.24 8.22 -9.67
CA ASN A 161 -6.48 7.85 -10.34
C ASN A 161 -6.45 6.40 -10.85
N LEU A 162 -5.59 5.52 -10.31
CA LEU A 162 -5.48 4.12 -10.76
C LEU A 162 -6.84 3.40 -10.75
N LEU A 163 -7.64 3.62 -9.70
CA LEU A 163 -9.01 3.10 -9.63
C LEU A 163 -10.04 4.00 -10.32
N GLN A 164 -9.77 5.28 -10.54
CA GLN A 164 -10.72 6.24 -11.14
C GLN A 164 -10.77 6.19 -12.67
N SER A 165 -9.65 5.85 -13.32
CA SER A 165 -9.44 6.04 -14.76
C SER A 165 -9.90 4.88 -15.66
N LYS A 166 -10.55 3.85 -15.11
CA LYS A 166 -11.10 2.75 -15.91
C LYS A 166 -12.58 2.62 -15.64
N ASN A 167 -13.36 2.59 -16.73
CA ASN A 167 -14.75 2.14 -16.75
C ASN A 167 -14.91 0.95 -15.81
N THR A 168 -15.93 1.02 -14.96
CA THR A 168 -16.31 0.03 -13.94
C THR A 168 -16.38 -1.42 -14.47
N SER A 169 -16.51 -1.61 -15.79
CA SER A 169 -16.42 -2.90 -16.49
C SER A 169 -15.02 -3.55 -16.53
N LYS A 170 -13.95 -2.88 -16.09
CA LYS A 170 -12.57 -3.40 -16.05
C LYS A 170 -11.94 -3.47 -14.66
N LEU A 171 -12.72 -3.32 -13.58
CA LEU A 171 -12.22 -3.57 -12.22
C LEU A 171 -11.66 -5.00 -12.07
N SER A 172 -12.20 -5.94 -12.85
CA SER A 172 -11.67 -7.30 -13.05
C SER A 172 -10.25 -7.36 -13.66
N THR A 173 -9.60 -6.25 -14.05
CA THR A 173 -8.20 -6.29 -14.54
C THR A 173 -7.16 -6.17 -13.44
N TYR A 174 -7.56 -5.76 -12.23
CA TYR A 174 -6.66 -5.74 -11.08
C TYR A 174 -6.68 -7.11 -10.39
N SER A 175 -5.50 -7.74 -10.30
CA SER A 175 -5.29 -9.04 -9.67
C SER A 175 -5.89 -9.13 -8.27
N PHE A 176 -5.94 -8.02 -7.53
CA PHE A 176 -6.45 -7.97 -6.16
C PHE A 176 -7.96 -7.75 -6.02
N LEU A 177 -8.67 -7.35 -7.09
CA LEU A 177 -10.14 -7.29 -7.12
C LEU A 177 -10.77 -8.56 -7.70
N LYS A 178 -9.94 -9.39 -8.32
CA LYS A 178 -10.28 -10.76 -8.66
C LYS A 178 -9.97 -11.62 -7.45
N CYS A 179 -10.94 -11.75 -6.54
CA CYS A 179 -11.06 -13.00 -5.79
C CYS A 179 -11.13 -14.15 -6.79
#